data_AF-A0A5K0VSH8-F1
#
_entry.id   AF-A0A5K0VSH8-F1
#
_cell.length_a   1.000
_cell.length_b   1.000
_cell.length_c   1.000
_cell.angle_alpha   90.00
_cell.angle_beta   90.00
_cell.angle_gamma   90.00
#
_symmetry.space_group_name_H-M   'P 1'
#
loop_
_entity.id
_entity.type
_entity.pdbx_description
1 polymer ?
#
loop_
_entity_poly.entity_id
_entity_poly.type
_entity_poly.pdbx_seq_one_letter_code
_entity_poly.pdbx_strand_id
1 'polypeptide(L)'
;ALLANMAAMYAVYHGPEGLKAIAERVHGLAGTFAFGLKKLGTVTPPELPFFDTVKVKCADSHAISEAAIKHEMNLRVVDKNT
;
A
#
# COMPACT_ATOMS: atom_id res chain seq x y z
N ALA A 1 -13.92 2.68 24.29
CA ALA A 1 -13.91 1.31 24.82
C ALA A 1 -14.15 0.25 23.72
N LEU A 2 -15.24 0.33 22.95
CA LEU A 2 -15.62 -0.73 22.00
C LEU A 2 -14.57 -1.06 20.92
N LEU A 3 -14.05 -0.06 20.20
CA LEU A 3 -13.08 -0.30 19.10
C LEU A 3 -11.78 -0.94 19.60
N ALA A 4 -11.32 -0.53 20.79
CA ALA A 4 -10.15 -1.12 21.43
C ALA A 4 -10.38 -2.61 21.75
N ASN A 5 -11.57 -2.96 22.25
CA ASN A 5 -11.93 -4.35 22.54
C ASN A 5 -11.99 -5.20 21.26
N MET A 6 -12.54 -4.66 20.15
CA MET A 6 -12.55 -5.37 18.87
C MET A 6 -11.14 -5.59 18.33
N ALA A 7 -10.27 -4.58 18.39
CA ALA A 7 -8.87 -4.72 17.97
C ALA A 7 -8.11 -5.75 18.81
N ALA A 8 -8.32 -5.78 20.13
CA ALA A 8 -7.74 -6.78 21.01
C ALA A 8 -8.22 -8.20 20.66
N MET A 9 -9.53 -8.37 20.43
CA MET A 9 -10.09 -9.67 20.05
C MET A 9 -9.63 -10.14 18.66
N TYR A 10 -9.38 -9.22 17.73
CA TYR A 10 -8.77 -9.54 16.43
C TYR A 10 -7.36 -10.13 16.62
N ALA A 11 -6.54 -9.51 17.47
CA ALA A 11 -5.21 -10.01 17.78
C ALA A 11 -5.24 -11.37 18.50
N VAL A 12 -6.17 -11.57 19.45
CA VAL A 12 -6.37 -12.85 20.15
C VAL A 12 -6.77 -13.95 19.16
N TYR A 13 -7.71 -13.66 18.25
CA TYR A 13 -8.21 -14.63 17.28
C TYR A 13 -7.13 -15.10 16.30
N HIS A 14 -6.31 -14.18 15.79
CA HIS A 14 -5.27 -14.51 14.82
C HIS A 14 -3.97 -15.03 15.46
N GLY A 15 -3.68 -14.63 16.71
CA GLY A 15 -2.39 -14.92 17.35
C GLY A 15 -1.20 -14.26 16.64
N PRO A 16 0.02 -14.38 17.20
CA PRO A 16 1.20 -13.75 16.63
C PRO A 16 1.55 -14.31 15.24
N GLU A 17 1.37 -15.61 15.01
CA GLU A 17 1.64 -16.25 13.72
C GLU A 17 0.66 -15.78 12.64
N GLY A 18 -0.63 -15.68 12.96
CA GLY A 18 -1.65 -15.22 12.01
C GLY A 18 -1.47 -13.75 11.64
N LEU A 19 -1.18 -12.89 12.62
CA LEU A 19 -0.86 -11.48 12.37
C LEU A 19 0.41 -11.33 11.51
N LYS A 20 1.45 -12.15 11.77
CA LYS A 20 2.66 -12.18 10.96
C LYS A 20 2.37 -12.62 9.53
N ALA A 21 1.56 -13.67 9.33
CA ALA A 21 1.17 -14.13 8.00
C ALA A 21 0.37 -13.08 7.20
N ILE A 22 -0.53 -12.35 7.87
CA ILE A 22 -1.25 -11.22 7.26
C ILE A 22 -0.26 -10.13 6.85
N ALA A 23 0.68 -9.78 7.72
CA ALA A 23 1.67 -8.75 7.46
C ALA A 23 2.61 -9.12 6.29
N GLU A 24 3.13 -10.35 6.28
CA GLU A 24 3.98 -10.87 5.21
C GLU A 24 3.26 -10.91 3.87
N ARG A 25 1.99 -11.31 3.85
CA ARG A 25 1.16 -11.30 2.63
C ARG A 25 0.97 -9.89 2.08
N VAL A 26 0.60 -8.93 2.93
CA VAL A 26 0.40 -7.54 2.51
C VAL A 26 1.70 -6.93 2.01
N HIS A 27 2.81 -7.14 2.73
CA HIS A 27 4.13 -6.67 2.32
C HIS A 27 4.58 -7.30 0.99
N GLY A 28 4.37 -8.61 0.79
CA GLY A 28 4.70 -9.31 -0.44
C GLY A 28 3.93 -8.78 -1.66
N LEU A 29 2.64 -8.44 -1.49
CA LEU A 29 1.83 -7.81 -2.54
C LEU A 29 2.34 -6.40 -2.88
N ALA A 30 2.65 -5.59 -1.87
CA ALA A 30 3.23 -4.26 -2.07
C ALA A 30 4.60 -4.32 -2.77
N GLY A 31 5.44 -5.29 -2.40
CA GLY A 31 6.72 -5.56 -3.07
C GLY A 31 6.55 -5.98 -4.53
N THR A 32 5.58 -6.86 -4.81
CA THR A 32 5.23 -7.28 -6.17
C THR A 32 4.75 -6.09 -7.01
N PHE A 33 3.91 -5.22 -6.44
CA PHE A 33 3.45 -4.00 -7.08
C PHE A 33 4.62 -3.05 -7.40
N ALA A 34 5.49 -2.76 -6.44
CA ALA A 34 6.67 -1.91 -6.64
C ALA A 34 7.62 -2.47 -7.72
N PHE A 35 7.84 -3.78 -7.74
CA PHE A 35 8.64 -4.44 -8.76
C PHE A 35 8.02 -4.34 -10.15
N GLY A 36 6.69 -4.54 -10.26
CA GLY A 36 5.94 -4.38 -11.50
C GLY A 36 6.07 -2.97 -12.07
N LEU A 37 5.94 -1.94 -11.22
CA LEU A 37 6.12 -0.54 -11.60
C LEU A 37 7.54 -0.25 -12.07
N LYS A 38 8.57 -0.79 -11.39
CA LYS A 38 9.97 -0.68 -11.83
C LYS A 38 10.16 -1.25 -13.23
N LYS A 39 9.54 -2.40 -13.51
CA LYS A 39 9.66 -3.09 -14.80
C LYS A 39 8.97 -2.34 -15.94
N LEU A 40 7.85 -1.65 -15.67
CA LEU A 40 7.16 -0.83 -16.66
C LEU A 40 7.94 0.43 -17.03
N GLY A 41 8.85 0.91 -16.17
CA GLY A 41 9.72 2.06 -16.43
C GLY A 41 8.99 3.41 -16.50
N THR A 42 7.66 3.42 -16.33
CA THR A 42 6.80 4.60 -16.40
C THR A 42 6.83 5.44 -15.13
N VAL A 43 7.23 4.85 -13.99
CA VAL A 43 7.34 5.54 -12.70
C VAL A 43 8.57 5.05 -11.95
N THR A 44 9.12 5.92 -11.09
CA THR A 44 10.22 5.54 -10.20
C THR A 44 9.62 5.09 -8.86
N PRO A 45 9.65 3.78 -8.52
CA PRO A 45 9.19 3.31 -7.22
C PRO A 45 10.11 3.81 -6.10
N PRO A 46 9.63 3.81 -4.84
CA PRO A 46 10.43 4.27 -3.72
C PRO A 46 11.60 3.31 -3.49
N GLU A 47 12.72 3.85 -2.99
CA GLU A 47 13.78 3.02 -2.43
C GLU A 47 13.28 2.36 -1.13
N LEU A 48 13.77 1.15 -0.85
CA LEU A 48 13.50 0.46 0.41
C LEU A 48 14.00 1.30 1.60
N PRO A 49 13.39 1.17 2.80
CA PRO A 49 12.33 0.22 3.16
C PRO A 49 10.90 0.78 3.07
N PHE A 50 9.93 -0.09 2.85
CA PHE A 50 8.49 0.17 3.03
C PHE A 50 7.78 -1.10 3.50
N PHE A 51 6.58 -0.98 4.05
CA PHE A 51 5.74 -2.12 4.42
C PHE A 51 4.67 -2.39 3.35
N ASP A 52 3.54 -1.69 3.41
CA ASP A 52 2.38 -1.87 2.51
C ASP A 52 2.14 -0.68 1.57
N THR A 53 2.86 0.42 1.78
CA THR A 53 2.62 1.70 1.11
C THR A 53 3.74 2.02 0.14
N VAL A 54 3.41 2.16 -1.15
CA VAL A 54 4.38 2.43 -2.22
C VAL A 54 4.19 3.85 -2.76
N LYS A 55 5.13 4.75 -2.43
CA LYS A 55 5.16 6.13 -2.95
C LYS A 55 5.93 6.19 -4.26
N VAL A 56 5.28 6.53 -5.35
CA VAL A 56 5.91 6.61 -6.68
C VAL A 56 6.06 8.04 -7.18
N LYS A 57 7.16 8.32 -7.87
CA LYS A 57 7.33 9.55 -8.66
C LYS A 57 6.86 9.31 -10.08
N CYS A 58 6.00 10.18 -10.58
CA CYS A 58 5.44 10.15 -11.93
C CYS A 58 5.38 11.57 -12.50
N ALA A 59 5.22 11.69 -13.82
CA ALA A 59 5.13 12.99 -14.48
C ALA A 59 3.82 13.72 -14.16
N ASP A 60 2.70 12.99 -14.15
CA ASP A 60 1.37 13.53 -13.88
C ASP A 60 0.59 12.56 -12.96
N SER A 61 0.54 12.90 -11.68
CA SER A 61 -0.18 12.12 -10.66
C SER A 61 -1.69 12.24 -10.77
N HIS A 62 -2.21 13.35 -11.31
CA HIS A 62 -3.64 13.57 -11.47
C HIS A 62 -4.21 12.71 -12.59
N ALA A 63 -3.52 12.65 -13.74
CA ALA A 63 -3.92 11.78 -14.86
C ALA A 63 -4.00 10.30 -14.45
N ILE A 64 -3.02 9.83 -13.66
CA ILE A 64 -3.02 8.46 -13.13
C ILE A 64 -4.19 8.24 -12.15
N SER A 65 -4.44 9.21 -11.26
CA SER A 65 -5.55 9.12 -10.30
C SER A 65 -6.92 9.08 -11.01
N GLU A 66 -7.13 9.93 -12.02
CA GLU A 66 -8.36 9.94 -12.81
C GLU A 66 -8.58 8.63 -13.57
N ALA A 67 -7.51 8.04 -14.11
CA ALA A 67 -7.57 6.72 -14.74
C ALA A 67 -7.91 5.62 -13.71
N ALA A 68 -7.34 5.69 -12.50
CA ALA A 68 -7.64 4.75 -11.42
C ALA A 68 -9.09 4.85 -10.93
N ILE A 69 -9.65 6.06 -10.84
CA ILE A 69 -11.06 6.28 -10.44
C ILE A 69 -12.02 5.65 -11.44
N LYS A 70 -11.72 5.69 -12.74
CA LYS A 70 -12.50 4.98 -13.78
C LYS A 70 -12.47 3.45 -13.61
N HIS A 71 -11.61 2.94 -12.75
CA HIS A 71 -11.50 1.54 -12.36
C HIS A 71 -11.82 1.33 -10.86
N GLU A 72 -12.54 2.26 -10.24
CA GLU A 72 -12.99 2.19 -8.84
C GLU A 72 -11.84 2.10 -7.82
N MET A 73 -10.65 2.61 -8.19
CA MET A 73 -9.47 2.66 -7.34
C MET A 73 -9.15 4.09 -6.93
N ASN A 74 -9.10 4.35 -5.62
CA ASN A 74 -8.67 5.62 -5.08
C ASN A 74 -7.17 5.59 -4.76
N LEU A 75 -6.41 6.52 -5.36
CA LEU A 75 -4.99 6.71 -5.07
C LEU A 75 -4.77 7.99 -4.28
N ARG A 76 -3.80 7.98 -3.37
CA ARG A 76 -3.37 9.19 -2.66
C ARG A 76 -2.45 10.01 -3.57
N VAL A 77 -2.95 11.14 -4.06
CA VAL A 77 -2.11 12.15 -4.72
C VAL A 77 -1.34 12.91 -3.65
N VAL A 78 -0.01 12.84 -3.71
CA VAL A 78 0.89 13.49 -2.73
C VAL A 78 1.26 14.88 -3.24
N ASP A 79 1.05 15.90 -2.41
CA ASP A 79 1.46 17.28 -2.72
C ASP A 79 2.96 17.50 -2.48
N LYS A 80 3.46 18.69 -2.81
CA LYS A 80 4.90 19.02 -2.64
C LYS A 80 5.31 19.24 -1.17
N ASN A 81 4.34 19.35 -0.25
CA ASN A 81 4.57 19.75 1.14
C ASN A 81 4.48 18.57 2.12
N THR A 82 4.26 17.34 1.62
CA THR A 82 4.07 16.10 2.38
C THR A 82 4.92 14.96 1.80
#